data_AF-A0A367LTP8-F1
#
_entry.id   AF-A0A367LTP8-F1
#
_cell.length_a   1.000
_cell.length_b   1.000
_cell.length_c   1.000
_cell.angle_alpha   90.00
_cell.angle_beta   90.00
_cell.angle_gamma   90.00
#
_symmetry.space_group_name_H-M   'P 1'
#
loop_
_entity.id
_entity.type
_entity.pdbx_description
1 polymer ?
#
loop_
_entity_poly.entity_id
_entity_poly.type
_entity_poly.pdbx_seq_one_letter_code
_entity_poly.pdbx_strand_id
1 'polypeptide(L)' 'LLAYLVSFRQHQDFHEQCVERIFLDLQRLLQPQALSVYARYVRRGGLDINPYRSLAEVAPDNRRLVRQ' A
#
# COMPACT_ATOMS: atom_id res chain seq x y z
N LEU A 1 8.08 1.63 -12.23
CA LEU A 1 7.45 1.26 -10.94
C LEU A 1 8.43 1.22 -9.77
N LEU A 2 9.51 0.43 -9.81
CA LEU A 2 10.45 0.33 -8.67
C LEU A 2 11.02 1.70 -8.22
N ALA A 3 11.48 2.53 -9.16
CA ALA A 3 11.98 3.88 -8.83
C ALA A 3 10.94 4.76 -8.13
N TYR A 4 9.66 4.62 -8.49
CA TYR A 4 8.54 5.31 -7.85
C TYR A 4 8.32 4.81 -6.42
N LEU A 5 8.36 3.50 -6.17
CA LEU A 5 8.25 2.99 -4.80
C LEU A 5 9.45 3.44 -3.93
N VAL A 6 10.65 3.43 -4.51
CA VAL A 6 11.88 3.85 -3.82
C VAL A 6 11.88 5.37 -3.52
N SER A 7 11.20 6.21 -4.30
CA SER A 7 11.13 7.65 -4.01
C SER A 7 10.40 7.98 -2.71
N PHE A 8 9.60 7.06 -2.16
CA PHE A 8 8.98 7.23 -0.83
C PHE A 8 9.97 7.08 0.33
N ARG A 9 11.23 6.71 0.09
CA ARG A 9 12.22 6.42 1.14
C ARG A 9 12.39 7.55 2.16
N GLN A 10 12.29 8.80 1.73
CA GLN A 10 12.40 9.98 2.59
C GLN A 10 11.07 10.73 2.76
N HIS A 11 9.98 10.17 2.22
CA HIS A 11 8.66 10.76 2.34
C HIS A 11 8.05 10.44 3.70
N GLN A 12 7.59 11.47 4.41
CA GLN A 12 6.94 11.31 5.71
C GLN A 12 5.43 11.29 5.49
N ASP A 13 4.83 10.14 5.75
CA ASP A 13 3.39 9.97 5.70
C ASP A 13 2.97 8.82 6.62
N PHE A 14 1.68 8.79 6.95
CA PHE A 14 1.06 7.64 7.58
C PHE A 14 0.97 6.46 6.58
N HIS A 15 0.84 5.24 7.10
CA HIS A 15 0.86 4.03 6.27
C HIS A 15 -0.33 4.00 5.30
N GLU A 16 -1.50 4.44 5.77
CA GLU A 16 -2.75 4.47 5.04
C GLU A 16 -2.72 5.47 3.89
N GLN A 17 -2.23 6.68 4.16
CA GLN A 17 -2.09 7.75 3.17
C GLN A 17 -1.03 7.40 2.13
N CYS A 18 0.07 6.74 2.52
CA CYS A 18 1.09 6.24 1.59
C CYS A 18 0.48 5.28 0.57
N VAL A 19 -0.35 4.32 1.01
CA VAL A 19 -1.03 3.35 0.14
C VAL A 19 -2.10 4.03 -0.72
N GLU A 20 -2.89 4.95 -0.16
CA GLU A 20 -3.86 5.75 -0.90
C GLU A 20 -3.18 6.52 -2.03
N ARG A 21 -2.03 7.14 -1.75
CA ARG A 21 -1.26 7.89 -2.73
C ARG A 21 -0.78 7.00 -3.88
N ILE A 22 -0.21 5.85 -3.56
CA ILE A 22 0.21 4.86 -4.56
C ILE A 22 -0.98 4.43 -5.43
N PHE A 23 -2.11 4.14 -4.82
CA PHE A 23 -3.33 3.75 -5.52
C PHE A 23 -3.80 4.84 -6.49
N LEU A 24 -3.97 6.08 -6.03
CA LEU A 24 -4.45 7.20 -6.84
C LEU A 24 -3.48 7.58 -7.96
N ASP A 25 -2.17 7.55 -7.71
CA ASP A 25 -1.16 7.83 -8.72
C ASP A 25 -1.20 6.76 -9.84
N LEU A 26 -1.27 5.48 -9.47
CA LEU A 26 -1.37 4.38 -10.44
C LEU A 26 -2.70 4.40 -11.20
N GLN A 27 -3.81 4.67 -10.51
CA GLN A 27 -5.13 4.76 -11.13
C GLN A 27 -5.17 5.87 -12.19
N ARG A 28 -4.66 7.06 -11.86
CA ARG A 28 -4.63 8.21 -12.77
C ARG A 28 -3.73 7.96 -13.98
N LEU A 29 -2.55 7.39 -13.76
CA LEU A 29 -1.55 7.21 -14.81
C LEU A 29 -1.89 6.07 -15.77
N LEU A 30 -2.43 4.96 -15.25
CA LEU A 30 -2.62 3.73 -16.01
C LEU A 30 -4.07 3.50 -16.45
N GLN A 31 -5.04 4.19 -15.84
CA GLN A 31 -6.48 4.01 -16.08
C GLN A 31 -6.91 2.53 -16.10
N PRO A 32 -6.54 1.74 -15.08
CA PRO A 32 -6.75 0.29 -15.12
C PRO A 32 -8.22 -0.07 -14.92
N GLN A 33 -8.68 -1.15 -15.57
CA GLN A 33 -10.00 -1.73 -15.30
C GLN A 33 -10.07 -2.40 -13.91
N ALA A 34 -8.93 -2.84 -13.38
CA ALA A 34 -8.80 -3.41 -12.04
C ALA A 34 -7.47 -2.99 -11.41
N LEU A 35 -7.52 -2.55 -10.15
CA LEU A 35 -6.34 -2.15 -9.38
C LEU A 35 -6.55 -2.51 -7.92
N SER A 36 -5.53 -3.11 -7.31
CA SER A 36 -5.44 -3.31 -5.86
C SER A 36 -4.02 -2.98 -5.40
N VAL A 37 -3.90 -2.24 -4.30
CA VAL A 37 -2.63 -1.95 -3.64
C VAL A 37 -2.75 -2.43 -2.19
N TYR A 38 -1.86 -3.33 -1.81
CA TYR A 38 -1.79 -3.88 -0.45
C TYR A 38 -0.37 -3.70 0.09
N ALA A 39 -0.23 -2.94 1.17
CA ALA A 39 1.05 -2.81 1.86
C ALA A 39 0.99 -3.43 3.25
N ARG A 40 2.12 -3.96 3.70
CA ARG A 40 2.24 -4.66 4.97
C ARG A 40 3.45 -4.16 5.73
N TYR A 41 3.20 -3.27 6.69
CA TYR A 41 4.26 -2.60 7.43
C TYR A 41 4.71 -3.43 8.62
N VAL A 42 5.96 -3.22 9.02
CA VAL A 42 6.50 -3.76 10.27
C VAL A 42 5.87 -3.03 11.46
N ARG A 43 5.83 -3.71 12.61
CA ARG A 43 5.18 -3.16 13.81
C ARG A 43 5.85 -1.89 14.33
N ARG A 44 5.05 -0.99 14.90
CA ARG A 44 5.49 0.08 15.81
C ARG A 44 4.71 -0.05 17.11
N GLY A 45 5.40 -0.10 18.25
CA GLY A 45 4.74 -0.30 19.55
C GLY A 45 3.96 -1.62 19.66
N GLY A 46 4.37 -2.66 18.92
CA GLY A 46 3.69 -3.96 18.91
C GLY A 46 2.50 -4.08 17.94
N LEU A 47 2.13 -3.00 17.25
CA LEU A 47 1.02 -2.98 16.30
C LEU A 47 1.53 -2.79 14.86
N ASP A 48 1.08 -3.63 13.94
CA ASP A 48 1.27 -3.44 12.50
C ASP A 48 0.03 -2.83 11.85
N ILE A 49 0.26 -2.13 10.74
CA ILE A 49 -0.81 -1.56 9.91
C ILE A 49 -0.63 -2.16 8.51
N ASN A 50 -1.71 -2.72 7.98
CA ASN A 50 -1.72 -3.41 6.68
C ASN A 50 -2.77 -2.76 5.75
N PRO A 51 -2.55 -1.52 5.24
CA PRO A 51 -3.56 -0.82 4.45
C PRO A 51 -3.79 -1.51 3.10
N TYR A 52 -5.06 -1.66 2.75
CA TYR A 52 -5.53 -2.24 1.50
C TYR A 52 -6.47 -1.25 0.79
N ARG A 53 -6.27 -1.07 -0.51
CA ARG A 53 -7.12 -0.27 -1.40
C ARG A 53 -7.35 -1.01 -2.70
N SER A 54 -8.58 -1.04 -3.17
CA SER A 54 -8.95 -1.74 -4.40
C SER A 54 -10.15 -1.10 -5.08
N LEU A 55 -10.22 -1.27 -6.40
CA LEU A 55 -11.43 -0.99 -7.19
C LEU A 55 -12.51 -2.07 -7.01
N ALA A 56 -12.15 -3.24 -6.49
CA ALA A 56 -13.06 -4.34 -6.25
C ALA A 56 -13.26 -4.57 -4.74
N GLU A 57 -14.46 -5.01 -4.37
CA GLU A 57 -14.80 -5.34 -2.99
C GLU A 57 -14.33 -6.77 -2.66
N VAL A 58 -13.02 -6.92 -2.47
CA VAL A 58 -12.35 -8.19 -2.12
C VAL A 58 -11.58 -8.03 -0.82
N ALA A 59 -11.75 -8.98 0.10
CA ALA A 59 -10.97 -9.02 1.33
C ALA A 59 -9.61 -9.73 1.09
N PRO A 60 -8.46 -9.10 1.39
CA PRO A 60 -7.16 -9.75 1.25
C PRO A 60 -6.90 -10.73 2.41
N ASP A 61 -6.12 -11.79 2.13
CA ASP A 61 -5.61 -12.67 3.19
C ASP A 61 -4.64 -11.93 4.12
N ASN A 62 -4.83 -12.08 5.44
CA ASN A 62 -4.10 -11.35 6.46
C ASN A 62 -3.01 -12.19 7.18
N ARG A 63 -2.38 -13.16 6.49
CA ARG A 63 -1.27 -13.97 7.05
C ARG A 63 0.02 -13.19 7.23
N ARG A 64 0.57 -13.12 8.43
CA ARG A 64 1.82 -12.37 8.71
C ARG A 64 2.99 -12.72 7.77
N LEU A 65 3.71 -11.71 7.26
CA LEU A 65 4.95 -11.89 6.49
C LEU A 65 6.20 -11.99 7.37
N VAL A 66 7.31 -12.46 6.81
CA VAL A 66 8.57 -12.78 7.55
C VAL A 66 9.14 -11.63 8.39
N ARG A 67 8.94 -10.37 7.98
CA ARG A 67 9.47 -9.19 8.70
C ARG A 67 8.46 -8.54 9.64
N GLN A 68 7.22 -9.02 9.68
CA GLN A 68 6.14 -8.40 10.46
C GLN A 68 6.10 -8.86 11.92
#